data_AF-A0A7Y8Y1K2-F1
#
_entry.id   AF-A0A7Y8Y1K2-F1
#
_cell.length_a   1.000
_cell.length_b   1.000
_cell.length_c   1.000
_cell.angle_alpha   90.00
_cell.angle_beta   90.00
_cell.angle_gamma   90.00
#
_symmetry.space_group_name_H-M   'P 1'
#
loop_
_entity.id
_entity.type
_entity.pdbx_description
1 polymer ?
#
loop_
_entity_poly.entity_id
_entity_poly.type
_entity_poly.pdbx_seq_one_letter_code
_entity_poly.pdbx_strand_id
1 'polypeptide(L)'
;MTAKNILVLLAVLCFASCDQSDGNDRTPVEYRLLAGANTVSSISFTGANGQPASVSASNLSDNWTQKIWVVKPFTAAVTVELNNQTDEDQEYVLQVYRKNGPIGTVIDTVPAMSVETGTVSASVAN
;
A
#
# COMPACT_ATOMS: atom_id res chain seq x y z
N MET A 1 -23.89 48.26 29.98
CA MET A 1 -22.61 47.92 29.32
C MET A 1 -21.94 46.82 30.11
N THR A 2 -21.93 45.60 29.58
CA THR A 2 -21.00 44.53 30.00
C THR A 2 -21.07 43.43 28.93
N ALA A 3 -20.10 43.47 28.01
CA ALA A 3 -19.87 42.42 27.04
C ALA A 3 -19.27 41.21 27.76
N LYS A 4 -19.90 40.04 27.64
CA LYS A 4 -19.27 38.76 27.98
C LYS A 4 -18.74 38.15 26.69
N ASN A 5 -17.45 38.35 26.46
CA ASN A 5 -16.69 37.72 25.39
C ASN A 5 -16.69 36.20 25.59
N ILE A 6 -17.27 35.48 24.63
CA ILE A 6 -17.12 34.03 24.48
C ILE A 6 -15.75 33.81 23.86
N LEU A 7 -14.78 33.35 24.65
CA LEU A 7 -13.47 32.94 24.17
C LEU A 7 -13.59 31.49 23.66
N VAL A 8 -13.79 31.34 22.37
CA VAL A 8 -13.63 30.06 21.68
C VAL A 8 -12.14 29.73 21.64
N LEU A 9 -11.68 28.84 22.52
CA LEU A 9 -10.35 28.25 22.41
C LEU A 9 -10.37 27.27 21.24
N LEU A 10 -9.92 27.75 20.07
CA LEU A 10 -9.62 26.94 18.90
C LEU A 10 -8.42 26.05 19.25
N ALA A 11 -8.66 24.79 19.60
CA ALA A 11 -7.61 23.79 19.73
C ALA A 11 -7.08 23.48 18.33
N VAL A 12 -6.06 24.24 17.92
CA VAL A 12 -5.34 24.02 16.67
C VAL A 12 -4.60 22.68 16.77
N LEU A 13 -5.00 21.79 15.87
CA LEU A 13 -4.41 20.50 15.56
C LEU A 13 -2.89 20.62 15.34
N CYS A 14 -2.11 20.20 16.33
CA CYS A 14 -0.72 19.82 16.11
C CYS A 14 -0.68 18.34 15.74
N PHE A 15 -1.14 17.99 14.52
CA PHE A 15 -0.61 16.82 13.83
C PHE A 15 0.73 17.21 13.22
N ALA A 16 1.72 17.44 14.10
CA ALA A 16 3.10 17.38 13.67
C ALA A 16 3.31 15.95 13.17
N SER A 17 3.40 15.79 11.85
CA SER A 17 4.02 14.64 11.23
C SER A 17 5.38 14.49 11.89
N CYS A 18 5.47 13.55 12.83
CA CYS A 18 6.73 13.17 13.46
C CYS A 18 7.56 12.49 12.37
N ASP A 19 8.27 13.27 11.57
CA ASP A 19 9.43 12.81 10.83
C ASP A 19 10.52 12.53 11.88
N GLN A 20 10.37 11.41 12.58
CA GLN A 20 11.47 10.79 13.31
C GLN A 20 12.44 10.24 12.25
N SER A 21 13.30 11.12 11.74
CA SER A 21 14.53 10.71 11.08
C SER A 21 15.40 10.05 12.15
N ASP A 22 15.31 8.72 12.23
CA ASP A 22 16.01 7.88 13.20
C ASP A 22 17.48 7.63 12.83
N GLY A 23 18.09 8.52 12.03
CA GLY A 23 19.50 8.42 11.62
C GLY A 23 19.85 7.24 10.72
N ASN A 24 18.86 6.41 10.32
CA ASN A 24 19.06 5.29 9.42
C ASN A 24 18.89 5.72 7.96
N ASP A 25 19.80 5.30 7.07
CA ASP A 25 19.66 5.41 5.62
C ASP A 25 18.51 4.50 5.15
N ARG A 26 17.28 4.97 5.35
CA ARG A 26 16.07 4.26 4.96
C ARG A 26 15.82 4.46 3.48
N THR A 27 15.59 3.36 2.77
CA THR A 27 15.19 3.37 1.38
C THR A 27 13.66 3.32 1.26
N PRO A 28 13.05 4.20 0.45
CA PRO A 28 11.62 4.10 0.18
C PRO A 28 11.36 2.93 -0.76
N VAL A 29 10.38 2.10 -0.39
CA VAL A 29 9.80 1.03 -1.20
C VAL A 29 8.31 1.31 -1.33
N GLU A 30 7.76 1.10 -2.51
CA GLU A 30 6.35 1.32 -2.78
C GLU A 30 5.73 0.12 -3.47
N TYR A 31 4.63 -0.37 -2.91
CA TYR A 31 3.79 -1.40 -3.49
C TYR A 31 2.66 -0.73 -4.26
N ARG A 32 2.33 -1.25 -5.44
CA ARG A 32 1.20 -0.78 -6.25
C ARG A 32 0.39 -1.94 -6.79
N LEU A 33 -0.92 -1.77 -6.80
CA LEU A 33 -1.88 -2.64 -7.46
C LEU A 33 -2.80 -1.78 -8.32
N LEU A 34 -2.99 -2.19 -9.57
CA LEU A 34 -4.09 -1.76 -10.41
C LEU A 34 -4.84 -3.02 -10.87
N ALA A 35 -6.14 -3.12 -10.64
CA ALA A 35 -6.95 -4.27 -10.98
C ALA A 35 -8.31 -3.83 -11.55
N GLY A 36 -9.04 -4.80 -12.13
CA GLY A 36 -10.44 -4.62 -12.49
C GLY A 36 -11.31 -4.23 -11.29
N ALA A 37 -12.41 -3.53 -11.53
CA ALA A 37 -13.26 -2.97 -10.47
C ALA A 37 -13.88 -4.05 -9.58
N ASN A 38 -13.85 -3.83 -8.27
CA ASN A 38 -14.36 -4.71 -7.21
C ASN A 38 -13.78 -6.12 -7.23
N THR A 39 -12.54 -6.29 -7.69
CA THR A 39 -11.90 -7.61 -7.76
C THR A 39 -11.05 -7.90 -6.52
N VAL A 40 -10.64 -6.91 -5.73
CA VAL A 40 -9.69 -7.13 -4.63
C VAL A 40 -10.36 -7.65 -3.35
N SER A 41 -10.00 -8.88 -2.94
CA SER A 41 -10.48 -9.51 -1.70
C SER A 41 -9.52 -9.37 -0.52
N SER A 42 -8.21 -9.36 -0.79
CA SER A 42 -7.20 -9.13 0.25
C SER A 42 -5.88 -8.61 -0.32
N ILE A 43 -5.14 -7.87 0.51
CA ILE A 43 -3.78 -7.43 0.22
C ILE A 43 -2.92 -7.68 1.46
N SER A 44 -1.82 -8.41 1.28
CA SER A 44 -0.79 -8.63 2.29
C SER A 44 0.58 -8.26 1.72
N PHE A 45 1.46 -7.67 2.53
CA PHE A 45 2.76 -7.17 2.08
C PHE A 45 3.80 -7.21 3.20
N THR A 46 5.09 -7.13 2.84
CA THR A 46 6.16 -6.98 3.82
C THR A 46 6.18 -5.55 4.37
N GLY A 47 5.91 -5.39 5.66
CA GLY A 47 5.94 -4.11 6.37
C GLY A 47 7.34 -3.54 6.59
N ALA A 48 7.42 -2.32 7.10
CA ALA A 48 8.68 -1.56 7.23
C ALA A 48 9.78 -2.24 8.08
N ASN A 49 9.38 -3.11 9.01
CA ASN A 49 10.28 -3.89 9.88
C ASN A 49 10.54 -5.32 9.36
N GLY A 50 10.15 -5.63 8.13
CA GLY A 50 10.29 -6.96 7.54
C GLY A 50 9.20 -7.95 7.95
N GLN A 51 8.24 -7.56 8.81
CA GLN A 51 7.14 -8.43 9.21
C GLN A 51 5.96 -8.34 8.23
N PRO A 52 5.15 -9.41 8.09
CA PRO A 52 3.93 -9.34 7.31
C PRO A 52 2.98 -8.27 7.84
N ALA A 53 2.33 -7.56 6.91
CA ALA A 53 1.28 -6.59 7.16
C ALA A 53 0.13 -6.82 6.17
N SER A 54 -1.07 -6.38 6.53
CA SER A 54 -2.25 -6.53 5.68
C SER A 54 -3.05 -5.23 5.64
N VAL A 55 -3.74 -5.00 4.53
CA VAL A 55 -4.67 -3.89 4.37
C VAL A 55 -6.01 -4.29 5.00
N SER A 56 -6.61 -3.41 5.81
CA SER A 56 -7.93 -3.65 6.38
C SER A 56 -9.00 -3.68 5.28
N ALA A 57 -10.03 -4.51 5.45
CA ALA A 57 -11.11 -4.67 4.46
C ALA A 57 -11.76 -3.34 4.02
N SER A 58 -11.90 -2.37 4.94
CA SER A 58 -12.45 -1.04 4.65
C SER A 58 -11.58 -0.16 3.75
N ASN A 59 -10.32 -0.54 3.53
CA ASN A 59 -9.32 0.22 2.79
C ASN A 59 -8.85 -0.53 1.53
N LEU A 60 -9.47 -1.65 1.19
CA LEU A 60 -9.21 -2.35 -0.07
C LEU A 60 -9.71 -1.50 -1.23
N SER A 61 -8.94 -1.48 -2.31
CA SER A 61 -9.18 -0.68 -3.51
C SER A 61 -8.52 -1.37 -4.69
N ASP A 62 -9.16 -1.34 -5.86
CA ASP A 62 -8.60 -1.88 -7.11
C ASP A 62 -7.47 -1.00 -7.66
N ASN A 63 -7.31 0.22 -7.12
CA ASN A 63 -6.13 1.05 -7.30
C ASN A 63 -5.53 1.33 -5.92
N TRP A 64 -4.56 0.51 -5.53
CA TRP A 64 -3.96 0.57 -4.20
C TRP A 64 -2.47 0.90 -4.30
N THR A 65 -2.01 1.73 -3.37
CA THR A 65 -0.59 2.09 -3.24
C THR A 65 -0.21 2.15 -1.77
N GLN A 66 0.92 1.55 -1.41
CA GLN A 66 1.49 1.63 -0.07
C GLN A 66 2.98 1.91 -0.14
N LYS A 67 3.40 3.02 0.46
CA LYS A 67 4.81 3.39 0.59
C LYS A 67 5.31 3.09 2.01
N ILE A 68 6.49 2.51 2.10
CA ILE A 68 7.19 2.23 3.36
C ILE A 68 8.66 2.64 3.27
N TRP A 69 9.28 2.93 4.41
CA TRP A 69 10.69 3.25 4.53
C TRP A 69 11.41 2.11 5.25
N VAL A 70 12.35 1.45 4.56
CA VAL A 70 12.98 0.21 5.02
C VAL A 70 14.49 0.38 5.19
N VAL A 71 15.07 -0.38 6.13
CA VAL A 71 16.52 -0.53 6.26
C VAL A 71 16.97 -1.69 5.35
N LYS A 72 18.08 -1.51 4.63
CA LYS A 72 18.64 -2.54 3.75
C LYS A 72 19.51 -3.53 4.54
N PRO A 73 19.64 -4.80 4.08
CA PRO A 73 18.90 -5.39 2.97
C PRO A 73 17.44 -5.67 3.34
N PHE A 74 16.55 -5.59 2.36
CA PHE A 74 15.11 -5.81 2.56
C PHE A 74 14.53 -6.61 1.40
N THR A 75 13.63 -7.56 1.68
CA THR A 75 12.86 -8.26 0.65
C THR A 75 11.43 -7.74 0.68
N ALA A 76 11.10 -6.95 -0.35
CA ALA A 76 9.75 -6.47 -0.56
C ALA A 76 8.94 -7.59 -1.19
N ALA A 77 7.80 -7.93 -0.60
CA ALA A 77 6.85 -8.87 -1.18
C ALA A 77 5.43 -8.33 -0.98
N VAL A 78 4.57 -8.58 -1.95
CA VAL A 78 3.14 -8.32 -1.86
C VAL A 78 2.39 -9.46 -2.52
N THR A 79 1.33 -9.89 -1.87
CA THR A 79 0.39 -10.91 -2.31
C THR A 79 -1.01 -10.34 -2.25
N VAL A 80 -1.76 -10.51 -3.34
CA VAL A 80 -3.14 -10.05 -3.47
C VAL A 80 -4.02 -11.23 -3.82
N GLU A 81 -5.19 -11.31 -3.19
CA GLU A 81 -6.26 -12.22 -3.62
C GLU A 81 -7.29 -11.41 -4.40
N LEU A 82 -7.61 -11.89 -5.59
CA LEU A 82 -8.52 -11.27 -6.52
C LEU A 82 -9.70 -12.21 -6.77
N ASN A 83 -10.92 -11.74 -6.59
CA ASN A 83 -12.17 -12.45 -6.81
C ASN A 83 -12.96 -11.73 -7.90
N ASN A 84 -12.84 -12.22 -9.13
CA ASN A 84 -13.57 -11.67 -10.26
C ASN A 84 -14.98 -12.24 -10.27
N GLN A 85 -15.97 -11.40 -9.97
CA GLN A 85 -17.39 -11.76 -9.97
C GLN A 85 -18.11 -11.36 -11.26
N THR A 86 -17.36 -10.98 -12.29
CA THR A 86 -17.89 -10.61 -13.62
C THR A 86 -17.81 -11.79 -14.59
N ASP A 87 -18.54 -11.68 -15.70
CA ASP A 87 -18.54 -12.62 -16.81
C ASP A 87 -17.43 -12.35 -17.85
N GLU A 88 -16.57 -11.38 -17.57
CA GLU A 88 -15.42 -11.01 -18.39
C GLU A 88 -14.11 -11.22 -17.62
N ASP A 89 -13.04 -11.52 -18.35
CA ASP A 89 -11.69 -11.59 -17.80
C ASP A 89 -11.23 -10.19 -17.36
N GLN A 90 -10.58 -10.09 -16.20
CA GLN A 90 -10.09 -8.82 -15.64
C GLN A 90 -8.56 -8.81 -15.55
N GLU A 91 -7.90 -7.82 -16.14
CA GLU A 91 -6.45 -7.65 -16.01
C GLU A 91 -6.08 -7.03 -14.66
N TYR A 92 -4.92 -7.41 -14.12
CA TYR A 92 -4.30 -6.72 -13.00
C TYR A 92 -2.79 -6.54 -13.20
N VAL A 93 -2.27 -5.50 -12.55
CA VAL A 93 -0.85 -5.13 -12.51
C VAL A 93 -0.44 -4.99 -11.05
N LEU A 94 0.53 -5.79 -10.63
CA LEU A 94 1.08 -5.77 -9.27
C LEU A 94 2.58 -5.45 -9.33
N GLN A 95 3.00 -4.42 -8.61
CA GLN A 95 4.35 -3.87 -8.74
C GLN A 95 4.99 -3.54 -7.40
N VAL A 96 6.32 -3.66 -7.37
CA VAL A 96 7.18 -3.12 -6.33
C VAL A 96 8.08 -2.09 -6.96
N TYR A 97 8.14 -0.89 -6.38
CA TYR A 97 8.94 0.24 -6.85
C TYR A 97 10.06 0.59 -5.88
N ARG A 98 11.16 1.07 -6.47
CA ARG A 98 12.21 1.85 -5.81
C ARG A 98 12.42 3.14 -6.60
N LYS A 99 13.11 4.14 -6.04
CA LYS A 99 13.44 5.46 -6.61
C LYS A 99 13.55 5.59 -8.14
N ASN A 100 14.08 4.58 -8.84
CA ASN A 100 14.35 4.60 -10.28
C ASN A 100 13.36 3.81 -11.16
N GLY A 101 12.28 3.27 -10.58
CA GLY A 101 11.26 2.51 -11.32
C GLY A 101 10.84 1.20 -10.63
N PRO A 102 10.05 0.37 -11.32
CA PRO A 102 9.64 -0.92 -10.79
C PRO A 102 10.86 -1.84 -10.69
N ILE A 103 10.99 -2.50 -9.54
CA ILE A 103 11.98 -3.55 -9.26
C ILE A 103 11.36 -4.95 -9.24
N GLY A 104 10.03 -5.02 -9.29
CA GLY A 104 9.25 -6.23 -9.52
C GLY A 104 7.93 -5.85 -10.18
N THR A 105 7.47 -6.66 -11.13
CA THR A 105 6.20 -6.44 -11.83
C THR A 105 5.60 -7.78 -12.22
N VAL A 106 4.31 -7.92 -11.97
CA VAL A 106 3.45 -8.98 -12.48
C VAL A 106 2.29 -8.30 -13.20
N ILE A 107 2.00 -8.78 -14.40
CA ILE A 107 0.85 -8.39 -15.20
C ILE A 107 0.18 -9.71 -15.57
N ASP A 108 -1.08 -9.87 -15.21
CA ASP A 108 -1.80 -11.11 -15.43
C ASP A 108 -3.30 -10.86 -15.44
N THR A 109 -4.08 -11.91 -15.66
CA THR A 109 -5.54 -11.88 -15.79
C THR A 109 -6.19 -12.74 -14.72
N VAL A 110 -7.32 -12.27 -14.19
CA VAL A 110 -8.24 -13.04 -13.37
C VAL A 110 -9.40 -13.46 -14.27
N PRO A 111 -9.53 -14.76 -14.60
CA PRO A 111 -10.62 -15.23 -15.44
C PRO A 111 -12.00 -14.84 -14.92
N ALA A 112 -12.98 -14.78 -15.82
CA ALA A 112 -14.38 -14.59 -15.45
C ALA A 112 -14.82 -15.57 -14.34
N MET A 113 -15.57 -15.09 -13.35
CA MET A 113 -16.14 -15.89 -12.26
C MET A 113 -15.12 -16.74 -11.48
N SER A 114 -13.88 -16.27 -11.31
CA SER A 114 -12.80 -17.01 -10.63
C SER A 114 -12.15 -16.23 -9.49
N VAL A 115 -11.35 -16.96 -8.70
CA VAL A 115 -10.47 -16.40 -7.67
C VAL A 115 -9.03 -16.72 -8.03
N GLU A 116 -8.17 -15.71 -8.01
CA GLU A 116 -6.74 -15.84 -8.30
C GLU A 116 -5.89 -15.17 -7.23
N THR A 117 -4.64 -15.62 -7.12
CA THR A 117 -3.64 -15.02 -6.23
C THR A 117 -2.47 -14.47 -7.03
N GLY A 118 -2.32 -13.14 -7.01
CA GLY A 118 -1.15 -12.47 -7.57
C GLY A 118 -0.06 -12.31 -6.51
N THR A 119 1.20 -12.59 -6.83
CA THR A 119 2.34 -12.33 -5.93
C THR A 119 3.52 -11.77 -6.69
N VAL A 120 4.17 -10.76 -6.11
CA VAL A 120 5.46 -10.27 -6.59
C VAL A 120 6.42 -10.08 -5.42
N SER A 121 7.69 -10.38 -5.61
CA SER A 121 8.74 -10.10 -4.65
C SER A 121 9.99 -9.53 -5.32
N ALA A 122 10.70 -8.66 -4.62
CA ALA A 122 11.91 -8.01 -5.11
C ALA A 122 12.89 -7.74 -3.96
N SER A 123 14.16 -7.97 -4.23
CA SER A 123 15.25 -7.68 -3.27
C SER A 123 15.68 -6.22 -3.35
N VAL A 124 15.77 -5.57 -2.21
CA VAL A 124 16.36 -4.24 -2.01
C VAL A 124 17.74 -4.42 -1.39
N ALA A 125 18.73 -4.57 -2.26
CA ALA A 125 20.13 -4.70 -1.88
C ALA A 125 20.73 -3.36 -1.41
N ASN A 126 21.83 -3.46 -0.65
CA ASN A 126 22.63 -2.35 -0.11
C ASN A 126 22.94 -1.29 -1.16
#